data_AF-A0A954Z8L3-F1
#
_entry.id   AF-A0A954Z8L3-F1
#
_cell.length_a   1.000
_cell.length_b   1.000
_cell.length_c   1.000
_cell.angle_alpha   90.00
_cell.angle_beta   90.00
_cell.angle_gamma   90.00
#
_symmetry.space_group_name_H-M   'P 1'
#
loop_
_entity.id
_entity.type
_entity.pdbx_description
1 polymer ?
#
loop_
_entity_poly.entity_id
_entity_poly.type
_entity_poly.pdbx_seq_one_letter_code
_entity_poly.pdbx_strand_id
1 'polypeptide(L)'
;MSGVATDGPPHRAEVRATRRGAESIVEVGRRGTGRLDVLNGGLVATNGLLAVGPAAGSSGDVFIAGAAQGFPAEVTAANGVQIGAGGDGSVAVAQGGRLETSTATVYAGGRLDITGGTLDIDALDLSNNLGALQMTGGVLHANRIEGDLAPIGGVVAPGRIVDAVPDGIGTTTINGDFTLGEDAVLAIEIAGPTAGLEHDYVVVDAVALLEGTLSLSFTGGYVPHLGDVFTILTAHEAVRGELAHQPLWPTLDPTLRWDVRFAAQDVSVAVVPRLAGDFNADGTVDDDDFAIWQAEFGEGVGADANGDGR
;
A
#
# COMPACT_ATOMS: atom_id res chain seq x y z
N MET A 1 -32.56 35.50 -34.04
CA MET A 1 -31.15 35.81 -33.70
C MET A 1 -30.61 34.62 -32.96
N SER A 2 -29.84 33.77 -33.64
CA SER A 2 -29.20 32.60 -33.06
C SER A 2 -27.81 33.02 -32.59
N GLY A 3 -27.59 33.04 -31.27
CA GLY A 3 -26.29 33.33 -30.68
C GLY A 3 -25.39 32.11 -30.83
N VAL A 4 -24.42 32.20 -31.74
CA VAL A 4 -23.29 31.28 -31.83
C VAL A 4 -22.40 31.53 -30.61
N ALA A 5 -22.27 30.52 -29.74
CA ALA A 5 -21.20 30.50 -28.75
C ALA A 5 -19.88 30.37 -29.51
N THR A 6 -19.07 31.43 -29.47
CA THR A 6 -17.72 31.42 -30.02
C THR A 6 -16.85 30.57 -29.10
N ASP A 7 -16.46 29.42 -29.62
CA ASP A 7 -15.41 28.55 -29.10
C ASP A 7 -14.16 29.39 -28.78
N GLY A 8 -13.72 29.36 -27.52
CA GLY A 8 -12.51 30.05 -27.07
C GLY A 8 -11.27 29.46 -27.74
N PRO A 9 -10.13 30.18 -27.76
CA PRO A 9 -8.91 29.66 -28.37
C PRO A 9 -8.51 28.31 -27.70
N PRO A 10 -7.99 27.34 -28.47
CA PRO A 10 -7.63 26.04 -27.91
C PRO A 10 -6.62 26.21 -26.79
N HIS A 11 -6.97 25.73 -25.59
CA HIS A 11 -6.06 25.70 -24.45
C HIS A 11 -4.82 24.89 -24.85
N ARG A 12 -3.66 25.55 -24.89
CA ARG A 12 -2.40 24.94 -25.35
C ARG A 12 -1.97 23.88 -24.33
N ALA A 13 -1.94 22.63 -24.76
CA ALA A 13 -1.30 21.54 -24.04
C ALA A 13 0.18 21.86 -23.80
N GLU A 14 0.59 22.04 -22.55
CA GLU A 14 1.97 22.37 -22.18
C GLU A 14 2.46 21.43 -21.06
N VAL A 15 3.45 20.60 -21.41
CA VAL A 15 4.38 19.98 -20.47
C VAL A 15 5.68 20.76 -20.59
N ARG A 16 6.12 21.38 -19.50
CA ARG A 16 7.30 22.25 -19.50
C ARG A 16 8.30 21.81 -18.45
N ALA A 17 9.51 21.50 -18.90
CA ALA A 17 10.67 21.40 -18.02
C ALA A 17 11.36 22.77 -17.98
N THR A 18 11.49 23.37 -16.80
CA THR A 18 12.26 24.60 -16.59
C THR A 18 13.38 24.39 -15.61
N ARG A 19 14.53 25.02 -15.85
CA ARG A 19 15.56 25.16 -14.81
C ARG A 19 15.37 26.49 -14.09
N ARG A 20 15.17 26.47 -12.77
CA ARG A 20 15.27 27.65 -11.90
C ARG A 20 16.45 27.42 -10.95
N GLY A 21 17.59 28.04 -11.24
CA GLY A 21 18.81 27.78 -10.47
C GLY A 21 19.32 26.34 -10.67
N ALA A 22 19.52 25.60 -9.58
CA ALA A 22 19.99 24.21 -9.60
C ALA A 22 18.86 23.16 -9.75
N GLU A 23 17.59 23.56 -9.66
CA GLU A 23 16.44 22.65 -9.68
C GLU A 23 15.72 22.67 -11.03
N SER A 24 15.35 21.49 -11.54
CA SER A 24 14.42 21.36 -12.68
C SER A 24 13.00 21.24 -12.15
N ILE A 25 12.06 22.07 -12.60
CA ILE A 25 10.64 21.91 -12.30
C ILE A 25 9.96 21.37 -13.56
N VAL A 26 9.17 20.32 -13.41
CA VAL A 26 8.29 19.78 -14.45
C VAL A 26 6.88 20.24 -14.15
N GLU A 27 6.29 21.07 -15.01
CA GLU A 27 4.91 21.54 -14.87
C GLU A 27 4.05 20.89 -15.94
N VAL A 28 2.97 20.22 -15.52
CA VAL A 28 1.97 19.60 -16.40
C VAL A 28 0.68 20.41 -16.28
N GLY A 29 0.29 21.07 -17.39
CA GLY A 29 -0.96 21.83 -17.42
C GLY A 29 -0.92 23.13 -16.64
N ARG A 30 0.14 23.94 -16.79
CA ARG A 30 0.30 25.22 -16.05
C ARG A 30 -0.62 26.36 -16.50
N ARG A 31 -1.01 26.40 -17.78
CA ARG A 31 -1.77 27.52 -18.39
C ARG A 31 -2.85 27.00 -19.35
N GLY A 32 -3.65 26.06 -18.88
CA GLY A 32 -4.66 25.34 -19.64
C GLY A 32 -4.63 23.87 -19.23
N THR A 33 -5.05 22.99 -20.14
CA THR A 33 -4.92 21.54 -19.99
C THR A 33 -3.51 21.08 -20.34
N GLY A 34 -2.97 20.04 -19.73
CA GLY A 34 -1.71 19.41 -20.13
C GLY A 34 -1.68 17.96 -19.70
N ARG A 35 -1.08 17.10 -20.52
CA ARG A 35 -1.01 15.66 -20.25
C ARG A 35 0.41 15.15 -20.44
N LEU A 36 0.86 14.32 -19.51
CA LEU A 36 2.11 13.58 -19.56
C LEU A 36 1.81 12.09 -19.44
N ASP A 37 1.98 11.36 -20.53
CA ASP A 37 1.92 9.89 -20.53
C ASP A 37 3.36 9.33 -20.47
N VAL A 38 3.64 8.56 -19.43
CA VAL A 38 4.91 7.82 -19.27
C VAL A 38 4.58 6.34 -19.42
N LEU A 39 4.93 5.79 -20.59
CA LEU A 39 4.45 4.48 -21.02
C LEU A 39 5.61 3.53 -21.33
N ASN A 40 5.41 2.23 -21.11
CA ASN A 40 6.20 1.14 -21.70
C ASN A 40 7.72 1.32 -21.56
N GLY A 41 8.23 1.43 -20.33
CA GLY A 41 9.66 1.66 -20.08
C GLY A 41 10.11 3.13 -20.19
N GLY A 42 9.18 4.07 -20.40
CA GLY A 42 9.47 5.49 -20.36
C GLY A 42 9.97 5.94 -18.99
N LEU A 43 10.93 6.87 -18.99
CA LEU A 43 11.51 7.45 -17.78
C LEU A 43 11.37 8.97 -17.80
N VAL A 44 10.82 9.54 -16.74
CA VAL A 44 10.82 10.98 -16.48
C VAL A 44 11.44 11.22 -15.12
N ALA A 45 12.65 11.80 -15.10
CA ALA A 45 13.33 12.14 -13.86
C ALA A 45 13.50 13.67 -13.73
N THR A 46 13.19 14.19 -12.55
CA THR A 46 13.46 15.57 -12.18
C THR A 46 14.04 15.65 -10.77
N ASN A 47 15.07 16.48 -10.62
CA ASN A 47 15.66 16.75 -9.31
C ASN A 47 14.90 17.84 -8.54
N GLY A 48 13.91 18.49 -9.17
CA GLY A 48 13.05 19.45 -8.49
C GLY A 48 11.63 18.93 -8.41
N LEU A 49 10.67 19.87 -8.44
CA LEU A 49 9.26 19.59 -8.24
C LEU A 49 8.58 19.10 -9.53
N LEU A 50 7.74 18.07 -9.42
CA LEU A 50 6.69 17.78 -10.40
C LEU A 50 5.39 18.43 -9.97
N ALA A 51 4.90 19.40 -10.74
CA ALA A 51 3.68 20.15 -10.43
C ALA A 51 2.60 19.87 -11.48
N VAL A 52 1.46 19.33 -11.04
CA VAL A 52 0.36 18.86 -11.88
C VAL A 52 -0.88 19.69 -11.60
N GLY A 53 -1.38 20.43 -12.59
CA GLY A 53 -2.44 21.43 -12.37
C GLY A 53 -2.04 22.57 -11.41
N PRO A 54 -0.88 23.22 -11.57
CA PRO A 54 -0.34 24.13 -10.55
C PRO A 54 -1.01 25.52 -10.49
N ALA A 55 -1.89 25.89 -11.42
CA ALA A 55 -2.42 27.25 -11.52
C ALA A 55 -3.96 27.29 -11.59
N ALA A 56 -4.56 28.39 -11.14
CA ALA A 56 -6.01 28.58 -11.19
C ALA A 56 -6.56 28.41 -12.62
N GLY A 57 -7.60 27.57 -12.74
CA GLY A 57 -8.25 27.25 -14.01
C GLY A 57 -7.40 26.40 -14.96
N SER A 58 -6.31 25.80 -14.48
CA SER A 58 -5.46 24.89 -15.23
C SER A 58 -5.79 23.45 -14.89
N SER A 59 -5.50 22.52 -15.80
CA SER A 59 -5.73 21.09 -15.62
C SER A 59 -4.48 20.32 -16.07
N GLY A 60 -3.95 19.47 -15.20
CA GLY A 60 -2.80 18.62 -15.49
C GLY A 60 -3.11 17.16 -15.24
N ASP A 61 -2.73 16.30 -16.17
CA ASP A 61 -2.89 14.85 -16.06
C ASP A 61 -1.54 14.15 -16.26
N VAL A 62 -1.13 13.33 -15.31
CA VAL A 62 0.03 12.45 -15.43
C VAL A 62 -0.45 11.01 -15.36
N PHE A 63 -0.12 10.21 -16.38
CA PHE A 63 -0.46 8.80 -16.43
C PHE A 63 0.81 7.98 -16.59
N ILE A 64 1.05 7.06 -15.66
CA ILE A 64 2.25 6.24 -15.59
C ILE A 64 1.84 4.78 -15.72
N ALA A 65 2.26 4.10 -16.80
CA ALA A 65 1.92 2.70 -17.04
C ALA A 65 3.05 1.96 -17.75
N GLY A 66 3.52 0.87 -17.16
CA GLY A 66 4.54 0.02 -17.76
C GLY A 66 3.96 -0.91 -18.82
N ALA A 67 4.85 -1.57 -19.57
CA ALA A 67 4.43 -2.69 -20.39
C ALA A 67 4.26 -3.93 -19.49
N ALA A 68 3.34 -4.83 -19.84
CA ALA A 68 3.39 -6.19 -19.32
C ALA A 68 4.78 -6.78 -19.63
N GLN A 69 5.34 -7.58 -18.71
CA GLN A 69 6.67 -8.23 -18.83
C GLN A 69 7.91 -7.40 -18.41
N GLY A 70 7.79 -6.53 -17.40
CA GLY A 70 8.98 -6.06 -16.65
C GLY A 70 9.72 -4.85 -17.24
N PHE A 71 9.06 -4.03 -18.06
CA PHE A 71 9.55 -2.69 -18.43
C PHE A 71 8.74 -1.64 -17.67
N PRO A 72 9.10 -1.33 -16.42
CA PRO A 72 8.34 -0.35 -15.64
C PRO A 72 8.48 1.03 -16.29
N ALA A 73 7.36 1.75 -16.38
CA ALA A 73 7.40 3.18 -16.68
C ALA A 73 7.64 3.93 -15.37
N GLU A 74 8.59 4.86 -15.35
CA GLU A 74 9.05 5.45 -14.10
C GLU A 74 9.01 6.98 -14.15
N VAL A 75 8.49 7.56 -13.07
CA VAL A 75 8.60 8.99 -12.78
C VAL A 75 9.32 9.16 -11.45
N THR A 76 10.39 9.95 -11.45
CA THR A 76 11.13 10.32 -10.24
C THR A 76 11.09 11.82 -10.05
N ALA A 77 10.66 12.29 -8.88
CA ALA A 77 10.65 13.71 -8.52
C ALA A 77 11.31 13.94 -7.15
N ALA A 78 12.59 14.34 -7.12
CA ALA A 78 13.37 14.36 -5.89
C ALA A 78 12.87 15.38 -4.85
N ASN A 79 12.35 16.54 -5.29
CA ASN A 79 11.83 17.59 -4.38
C ASN A 79 10.30 17.56 -4.24
N GLY A 80 9.66 16.46 -4.63
CA GLY A 80 8.25 16.23 -4.39
C GLY A 80 7.34 16.34 -5.62
N VAL A 81 6.09 15.97 -5.40
CA VAL A 81 4.98 16.06 -6.34
C VAL A 81 3.87 16.91 -5.73
N GLN A 82 3.37 17.89 -6.47
CA GLN A 82 2.20 18.68 -6.08
C GLN A 82 1.07 18.44 -7.06
N ILE A 83 -0.08 18.00 -6.55
CA ILE A 83 -1.22 17.62 -7.37
C ILE A 83 -2.40 18.55 -7.08
N GLY A 84 -2.79 19.36 -8.06
CA GLY A 84 -3.95 20.25 -7.95
C GLY A 84 -3.74 21.47 -7.05
N ALA A 85 -2.50 21.95 -6.93
CA ALA A 85 -2.13 23.04 -6.01
C ALA A 85 -2.85 24.38 -6.29
N GLY A 86 -3.30 24.59 -7.53
CA GLY A 86 -4.06 25.79 -7.91
C GLY A 86 -5.22 25.52 -8.86
N GLY A 87 -5.13 24.47 -9.68
CA GLY A 87 -6.20 24.00 -10.56
C GLY A 87 -6.47 22.51 -10.34
N ASP A 88 -6.93 21.83 -11.38
CA ASP A 88 -7.22 20.39 -11.32
C ASP A 88 -5.96 19.59 -11.68
N GLY A 89 -5.54 18.67 -10.82
CA GLY A 89 -4.39 17.81 -11.04
C GLY A 89 -4.77 16.36 -10.85
N SER A 90 -4.40 15.50 -11.78
CA SER A 90 -4.54 14.06 -11.64
C SER A 90 -3.20 13.37 -11.89
N VAL A 91 -2.84 12.44 -11.01
CA VAL A 91 -1.74 11.51 -11.21
C VAL A 91 -2.29 10.09 -11.07
N ALA A 92 -2.08 9.26 -12.07
CA ALA A 92 -2.49 7.86 -12.06
C ALA A 92 -1.27 6.95 -12.22
N VAL A 93 -1.05 6.09 -11.23
CA VAL A 93 0.00 5.06 -11.19
C VAL A 93 -0.65 3.71 -11.51
N ALA A 94 -0.72 3.42 -12.80
CA ALA A 94 -1.38 2.23 -13.33
C ALA A 94 -0.40 1.05 -13.46
N GLN A 95 -0.88 -0.09 -13.97
CA GLN A 95 -0.12 -1.34 -14.05
C GLN A 95 1.29 -1.15 -14.61
N GLY A 96 2.29 -1.61 -13.86
CA GLY A 96 3.71 -1.49 -14.24
C GLY A 96 4.28 -0.07 -14.21
N GLY A 97 3.50 0.94 -13.79
CA GLY A 97 4.01 2.28 -13.52
C GLY A 97 4.66 2.35 -12.15
N ARG A 98 5.69 3.19 -12.00
CA ARG A 98 6.33 3.53 -10.73
C ARG A 98 6.41 5.05 -10.59
N LEU A 99 5.95 5.57 -9.46
CA LEU A 99 6.20 6.95 -9.05
C LEU A 99 7.07 6.92 -7.78
N GLU A 100 8.27 7.48 -7.88
CA GLU A 100 9.18 7.63 -6.75
C GLU A 100 9.39 9.11 -6.41
N THR A 101 9.18 9.49 -5.15
CA THR A 101 9.36 10.88 -4.73
C THR A 101 9.62 11.00 -3.23
N SER A 102 10.18 12.13 -2.80
CA SER A 102 10.29 12.42 -1.36
C SER A 102 8.92 12.73 -0.76
N THR A 103 8.15 13.62 -1.39
CA THR A 103 6.86 14.06 -0.87
C THR A 103 5.82 14.12 -1.96
N ALA A 104 4.56 13.85 -1.63
CA ALA A 104 3.43 14.09 -2.53
C ALA A 104 2.36 14.78 -1.72
N THR A 105 1.95 15.96 -2.16
CA THR A 105 0.84 16.69 -1.53
C THR A 105 -0.34 16.71 -2.50
N VAL A 106 -1.48 16.21 -2.03
CA VAL A 106 -2.73 16.19 -2.81
C VAL A 106 -3.64 17.32 -2.32
N TYR A 107 -3.77 18.37 -3.14
CA TYR A 107 -4.54 19.58 -2.83
C TYR A 107 -6.00 19.46 -3.29
N ALA A 108 -6.77 20.56 -3.19
CA ALA A 108 -8.22 20.64 -3.43
C ALA A 108 -8.68 20.11 -4.78
N GLY A 109 -7.95 20.47 -5.83
CA GLY A 109 -8.21 19.99 -7.18
C GLY A 109 -7.44 18.71 -7.50
N GLY A 110 -6.79 18.10 -6.50
CA GLY A 110 -5.84 17.02 -6.68
C GLY A 110 -6.48 15.65 -6.54
N ARG A 111 -6.05 14.74 -7.41
CA ARG A 111 -6.41 13.32 -7.36
C ARG A 111 -5.18 12.46 -7.62
N LEU A 112 -4.95 11.48 -6.76
CA LEU A 112 -3.92 10.47 -6.90
C LEU A 112 -4.58 9.10 -6.97
N ASP A 113 -4.44 8.41 -8.10
CA ASP A 113 -4.99 7.07 -8.32
C ASP A 113 -3.86 6.03 -8.35
N ILE A 114 -3.98 4.97 -7.55
CA ILE A 114 -3.10 3.80 -7.59
C ILE A 114 -3.97 2.61 -7.99
N THR A 115 -3.82 2.15 -9.23
CA THR A 115 -4.71 1.13 -9.82
C THR A 115 -3.98 -0.15 -10.20
N GLY A 116 -2.65 -0.21 -10.02
CA GLY A 116 -1.86 -1.38 -10.40
C GLY A 116 -0.34 -1.16 -10.45
N GLY A 117 0.13 0.07 -10.28
CA GLY A 117 1.56 0.38 -10.22
C GLY A 117 2.07 0.53 -8.78
N THR A 118 3.31 1.00 -8.64
CA THR A 118 3.98 1.21 -7.36
C THR A 118 4.12 2.70 -7.08
N LEU A 119 3.56 3.16 -5.97
CA LEU A 119 3.90 4.45 -5.38
C LEU A 119 4.93 4.22 -4.28
N ASP A 120 6.10 4.83 -4.39
CA ASP A 120 7.19 4.75 -3.41
C ASP A 120 7.56 6.15 -2.94
N ILE A 121 7.33 6.42 -1.66
CA ILE A 121 7.35 7.78 -1.13
C ILE A 121 7.88 7.88 0.29
N ASP A 122 8.54 8.98 0.63
CA ASP A 122 8.88 9.24 2.04
C ASP A 122 7.64 9.77 2.79
N ALA A 123 6.99 10.83 2.32
CA ALA A 123 5.75 11.33 2.92
C ALA A 123 4.63 11.64 1.92
N LEU A 124 3.44 11.08 2.16
CA LEU A 124 2.21 11.43 1.46
C LEU A 124 1.36 12.36 2.34
N ASP A 125 1.02 13.55 1.85
CA ASP A 125 0.22 14.53 2.57
C ASP A 125 -1.21 14.62 1.99
N LEU A 126 -2.16 14.09 2.76
CA LEU A 126 -3.61 14.10 2.57
C LEU A 126 -4.32 14.95 3.64
N SER A 127 -3.59 15.52 4.60
CA SER A 127 -4.09 16.10 5.85
C SER A 127 -5.06 17.27 5.68
N ASN A 128 -5.07 17.86 4.49
CA ASN A 128 -5.96 18.97 4.18
C ASN A 128 -7.34 18.55 3.66
N ASN A 129 -7.67 17.25 3.51
CA ASN A 129 -8.97 16.75 3.01
C ASN A 129 -9.50 17.49 1.76
N LEU A 130 -8.57 18.01 0.98
CA LEU A 130 -8.82 18.83 -0.18
C LEU A 130 -8.65 17.94 -1.44
N GLY A 131 -7.71 16.99 -1.43
CA GLY A 131 -7.52 16.04 -2.53
C GLY A 131 -8.02 14.63 -2.23
N ALA A 132 -8.15 13.81 -3.27
CA ALA A 132 -8.53 12.40 -3.14
C ALA A 132 -7.35 11.47 -3.46
N LEU A 133 -7.06 10.54 -2.54
CA LEU A 133 -6.35 9.30 -2.86
C LEU A 133 -7.39 8.23 -3.18
N GLN A 134 -7.29 7.57 -4.34
CA GLN A 134 -8.01 6.33 -4.61
C GLN A 134 -7.02 5.21 -4.86
N MET A 135 -7.03 4.22 -3.99
CA MET A 135 -6.20 3.03 -4.13
C MET A 135 -7.12 1.82 -4.31
N THR A 136 -7.19 1.33 -5.54
CA THR A 136 -8.00 0.16 -5.95
C THR A 136 -7.13 -1.02 -6.34
N GLY A 137 -5.81 -0.87 -6.31
CA GLY A 137 -4.83 -1.85 -6.74
C GLY A 137 -3.41 -1.30 -6.56
N GLY A 138 -2.42 -2.02 -7.08
CA GLY A 138 -1.01 -1.61 -7.00
C GLY A 138 -0.43 -1.76 -5.61
N VAL A 139 0.72 -1.10 -5.38
CA VAL A 139 1.48 -1.16 -4.13
C VAL A 139 1.81 0.24 -3.66
N LEU A 140 1.57 0.52 -2.38
CA LEU A 140 1.98 1.73 -1.69
C LEU A 140 3.11 1.41 -0.71
N HIS A 141 4.27 2.03 -0.94
CA HIS A 141 5.39 2.11 -0.01
C HIS A 141 5.50 3.54 0.52
N ALA A 142 5.36 3.73 1.83
CA ALA A 142 5.40 5.06 2.44
C ALA A 142 6.02 5.03 3.85
N ASN A 143 6.92 5.95 4.17
CA ASN A 143 7.36 6.11 5.57
C ASN A 143 6.29 6.84 6.41
N ARG A 144 5.62 7.84 5.82
CA ARG A 144 4.64 8.66 6.53
C ARG A 144 3.46 9.03 5.65
N ILE A 145 2.29 9.06 6.26
CA ILE A 145 1.04 9.55 5.68
C ILE A 145 0.46 10.58 6.64
N GLU A 146 0.24 11.80 6.16
CA GLU A 146 -0.45 12.84 6.91
C GLU A 146 -1.92 12.82 6.50
N GLY A 147 -2.84 12.52 7.41
CA GLY A 147 -4.27 12.33 7.12
C GLY A 147 -4.68 10.86 6.96
N ASP A 148 -5.97 10.66 6.65
CA ASP A 148 -6.58 9.33 6.64
C ASP A 148 -6.13 8.50 5.42
N LEU A 149 -5.83 7.22 5.65
CA LEU A 149 -5.54 6.24 4.62
C LEU A 149 -6.66 5.19 4.55
N ALA A 150 -7.34 5.10 3.41
CA ALA A 150 -8.44 4.15 3.21
C ALA A 150 -8.34 3.41 1.85
N PRO A 151 -7.36 2.49 1.65
CA PRO A 151 -7.29 1.66 0.46
C PRO A 151 -8.51 0.74 0.37
N ILE A 152 -9.14 0.71 -0.80
CA ILE A 152 -10.24 -0.21 -1.11
C ILE A 152 -9.77 -1.41 -1.95
N GLY A 153 -8.46 -1.50 -2.22
CA GLY A 153 -7.79 -2.59 -2.90
C GLY A 153 -6.29 -2.35 -2.94
N GLY A 154 -5.53 -3.30 -3.49
CA GLY A 154 -4.06 -3.19 -3.59
C GLY A 154 -3.33 -3.52 -2.29
N VAL A 155 -2.03 -3.25 -2.25
CA VAL A 155 -1.13 -3.64 -1.16
C VAL A 155 -0.52 -2.41 -0.48
N VAL A 156 -0.73 -2.28 0.82
CA VAL A 156 0.04 -1.37 1.67
C VAL A 156 1.24 -2.15 2.20
N ALA A 157 2.45 -1.69 1.84
CA ALA A 157 3.72 -2.29 2.25
C ALA A 157 4.50 -1.26 3.08
N PRO A 158 4.75 -1.50 4.38
CA PRO A 158 5.32 -0.49 5.23
C PRO A 158 6.72 -0.01 4.83
N GLY A 159 6.94 1.29 5.01
CA GLY A 159 8.18 1.97 4.65
C GLY A 159 8.39 2.19 3.16
N ARG A 160 9.29 3.12 2.85
CA ARG A 160 9.74 3.37 1.47
C ARG A 160 10.72 2.30 1.01
N ILE A 161 10.81 2.09 -0.30
CA ILE A 161 11.89 1.27 -0.85
C ILE A 161 13.17 2.11 -0.79
N VAL A 162 14.19 1.55 -0.14
CA VAL A 162 15.54 2.10 -0.14
C VAL A 162 16.47 0.99 -0.60
N ASP A 163 17.12 1.18 -1.75
CA ASP A 163 18.08 0.25 -2.37
C ASP A 163 19.22 -0.22 -1.43
N ALA A 164 19.34 0.39 -0.24
CA ALA A 164 20.35 0.10 0.77
C ALA A 164 19.88 -0.78 1.94
N VAL A 165 18.58 -1.14 2.03
CA VAL A 165 18.08 -2.09 3.04
C VAL A 165 17.80 -3.42 2.33
N PRO A 166 18.68 -4.44 2.47
CA PRO A 166 18.58 -5.70 1.72
C PRO A 166 17.27 -6.47 1.95
N ASP A 167 16.51 -6.10 2.99
CA ASP A 167 15.39 -6.90 3.49
C ASP A 167 14.05 -6.15 3.46
N GLY A 168 13.96 -4.95 2.87
CA GLY A 168 12.70 -4.22 2.68
C GLY A 168 12.00 -3.69 3.95
N ILE A 169 12.47 -4.12 5.13
CA ILE A 169 11.90 -3.78 6.44
C ILE A 169 11.70 -2.28 6.62
N GLY A 170 10.45 -1.90 6.90
CA GLY A 170 10.00 -0.53 6.96
C GLY A 170 9.04 -0.22 8.09
N THR A 171 8.82 1.07 8.31
CA THR A 171 7.76 1.56 9.18
C THR A 171 6.92 2.57 8.43
N THR A 172 5.60 2.44 8.52
CA THR A 172 4.66 3.48 8.06
C THR A 172 3.96 4.11 9.25
N THR A 173 4.09 5.43 9.39
CA THR A 173 3.28 6.22 10.33
C THR A 173 2.12 6.87 9.60
N ILE A 174 0.89 6.69 10.09
CA ILE A 174 -0.34 7.27 9.57
C ILE A 174 -0.87 8.26 10.61
N ASN A 175 -0.75 9.55 10.33
CA ASN A 175 -1.21 10.64 11.18
C ASN A 175 -2.70 10.93 10.90
N GLY A 176 -3.54 9.92 11.10
CA GLY A 176 -4.97 9.90 10.79
C GLY A 176 -5.56 8.52 11.03
N ASP A 177 -6.78 8.31 10.54
CA ASP A 177 -7.41 6.98 10.55
C ASP A 177 -6.80 6.07 9.47
N PHE A 178 -6.71 4.78 9.77
CA PHE A 178 -6.34 3.76 8.80
C PHE A 178 -7.49 2.78 8.60
N THR A 179 -8.06 2.72 7.40
CA THR A 179 -9.10 1.75 7.03
C THR A 179 -8.59 0.83 5.93
N LEU A 180 -8.22 -0.40 6.28
CA LEU A 180 -7.86 -1.42 5.30
C LEU A 180 -9.15 -2.07 4.78
N GLY A 181 -9.62 -1.67 3.59
CA GLY A 181 -10.84 -2.22 3.00
C GLY A 181 -10.73 -3.70 2.64
N GLU A 182 -11.88 -4.35 2.40
CA GLU A 182 -12.03 -5.81 2.19
C GLU A 182 -11.07 -6.38 1.13
N ASP A 183 -10.94 -5.72 -0.02
CA ASP A 183 -10.06 -6.17 -1.12
C ASP A 183 -8.60 -5.70 -0.97
N ALA A 184 -8.26 -4.96 0.10
CA ALA A 184 -6.92 -4.45 0.35
C ALA A 184 -6.07 -5.42 1.19
N VAL A 185 -4.75 -5.34 1.02
CA VAL A 185 -3.78 -6.19 1.70
C VAL A 185 -2.81 -5.33 2.50
N LEU A 186 -2.56 -5.69 3.76
CA LEU A 186 -1.41 -5.23 4.53
C LEU A 186 -0.31 -6.29 4.40
N ALA A 187 0.80 -5.95 3.76
CA ALA A 187 1.96 -6.82 3.63
C ALA A 187 3.00 -6.51 4.71
N ILE A 188 3.52 -7.54 5.38
CA ILE A 188 4.51 -7.42 6.45
C ILE A 188 5.67 -8.37 6.16
N GLU A 189 6.87 -7.82 6.01
CA GLU A 189 8.12 -8.55 5.90
C GLU A 189 8.70 -8.83 7.29
N ILE A 190 9.24 -10.04 7.50
CA ILE A 190 9.81 -10.49 8.78
C ILE A 190 11.22 -11.03 8.57
N ALA A 191 12.20 -10.34 9.16
CA ALA A 191 13.60 -10.74 9.35
C ALA A 191 13.91 -11.08 10.82
N GLY A 192 13.01 -10.78 11.76
CA GLY A 192 13.17 -10.98 13.20
C GLY A 192 12.09 -10.29 14.05
N PRO A 193 12.12 -10.48 15.38
CA PRO A 193 11.02 -10.10 16.28
C PRO A 193 10.97 -8.60 16.65
N THR A 194 11.95 -7.78 16.27
CA THR A 194 11.98 -6.35 16.66
C THR A 194 11.22 -5.48 15.65
N ALA A 195 10.08 -4.90 16.03
CA ALA A 195 9.24 -4.09 15.15
C ALA A 195 9.97 -2.87 14.59
N GLY A 196 9.78 -2.60 13.29
CA GLY A 196 10.37 -1.49 12.54
C GLY A 196 11.88 -1.59 12.30
N LEU A 197 12.55 -2.62 12.85
CA LEU A 197 13.99 -2.87 12.66
C LEU A 197 14.25 -4.22 12.01
N GLU A 198 13.49 -5.23 12.41
CA GLU A 198 13.59 -6.60 11.93
C GLU A 198 12.28 -7.11 11.33
N HIS A 199 11.16 -6.39 11.47
CA HIS A 199 9.95 -6.64 10.69
C HIS A 199 9.17 -5.35 10.44
N ASP A 200 8.33 -5.38 9.42
CA ASP A 200 7.49 -4.24 9.06
C ASP A 200 6.54 -3.85 10.17
N TYR A 201 6.30 -2.55 10.30
CA TYR A 201 5.49 -2.01 11.37
C TYR A 201 4.64 -0.82 10.94
N VAL A 202 3.38 -0.81 11.36
CA VAL A 202 2.45 0.31 11.14
C VAL A 202 2.13 0.99 12.45
N VAL A 203 2.22 2.32 12.45
CA VAL A 203 1.80 3.18 13.56
C VAL A 203 0.66 4.07 13.09
N VAL A 204 -0.48 4.03 13.77
CA VAL A 204 -1.67 4.82 13.45
C VAL A 204 -1.98 5.77 14.62
N ASP A 205 -2.06 7.07 14.36
CA ASP A 205 -2.30 8.09 15.39
C ASP A 205 -3.76 8.16 15.88
N ALA A 206 -4.69 7.61 15.10
CA ALA A 206 -6.11 7.56 15.41
C ALA A 206 -6.63 6.11 15.45
N VAL A 207 -7.70 5.80 14.71
CA VAL A 207 -8.31 4.46 14.68
C VAL A 207 -7.77 3.64 13.50
N ALA A 208 -7.44 2.38 13.76
CA ALA A 208 -7.22 1.39 12.71
C ALA A 208 -8.45 0.47 12.58
N LEU A 209 -9.08 0.46 11.41
CA LEU A 209 -10.14 -0.47 11.02
C LEU A 209 -9.58 -1.45 9.99
N LEU A 210 -9.58 -2.73 10.33
CA LEU A 210 -9.04 -3.79 9.48
C LEU A 210 -10.18 -4.67 8.98
N GLU A 211 -10.47 -4.58 7.69
CA GLU A 211 -11.45 -5.42 6.98
C GLU A 211 -10.78 -6.24 5.88
N GLY A 212 -9.52 -5.93 5.51
CA GLY A 212 -8.80 -6.61 4.43
C GLY A 212 -8.06 -7.89 4.81
N THR A 213 -7.02 -8.19 4.02
CA THR A 213 -6.16 -9.38 4.19
C THR A 213 -4.82 -9.00 4.83
N LEU A 214 -4.33 -9.82 5.76
CA LEU A 214 -2.94 -9.74 6.23
C LEU A 214 -2.07 -10.71 5.42
N SER A 215 -0.91 -10.24 4.96
CA SER A 215 0.09 -11.06 4.26
C SER A 215 1.42 -10.96 4.99
N LEU A 216 2.03 -12.10 5.33
CA LEU A 216 3.37 -12.15 5.90
C LEU A 216 4.36 -12.78 4.90
N SER A 217 5.61 -12.36 4.96
CA SER A 217 6.70 -13.03 4.24
C SER A 217 7.99 -12.99 5.03
N PHE A 218 8.79 -14.05 4.95
CA PHE A 218 10.14 -14.05 5.51
C PHE A 218 11.14 -13.43 4.55
N THR A 219 12.07 -12.70 5.12
CA THR A 219 13.24 -12.13 4.43
C THR A 219 14.50 -12.39 5.28
N GLY A 220 15.68 -12.09 4.75
CA GLY A 220 16.95 -12.32 5.45
C GLY A 220 17.25 -13.77 5.85
N GLY A 221 16.47 -14.75 5.37
CA GLY A 221 16.57 -16.16 5.76
C GLY A 221 16.02 -16.48 7.15
N TYR A 222 15.16 -15.62 7.71
CA TYR A 222 14.58 -15.82 9.03
C TYR A 222 13.75 -17.12 9.11
N VAL A 223 13.93 -17.86 10.21
CA VAL A 223 13.16 -19.05 10.54
C VAL A 223 12.51 -18.81 11.90
N PRO A 224 11.18 -18.66 11.98
CA PRO A 224 10.53 -18.38 13.25
C PRO A 224 10.59 -19.56 14.21
N HIS A 225 10.63 -19.23 15.50
CA HIS A 225 10.63 -20.18 16.59
C HIS A 225 9.31 -20.12 17.36
N LEU A 226 8.98 -21.22 18.03
CA LEU A 226 7.85 -21.26 18.95
C LEU A 226 7.96 -20.13 20.00
N GLY A 227 6.91 -19.32 20.11
CA GLY A 227 6.81 -18.22 21.06
C GLY A 227 7.26 -16.87 20.51
N ASP A 228 7.76 -16.79 19.28
CA ASP A 228 7.99 -15.51 18.61
C ASP A 228 6.67 -14.72 18.52
N VAL A 229 6.76 -13.41 18.69
CA VAL A 229 5.63 -12.48 18.57
C VAL A 229 6.08 -11.26 17.77
N PHE A 230 5.31 -10.92 16.75
CA PHE A 230 5.53 -9.78 15.86
C PHE A 230 4.38 -8.80 16.04
N THR A 231 4.64 -7.64 16.66
CA THR A 231 3.65 -6.56 16.73
C THR A 231 3.70 -5.79 15.43
N ILE A 232 2.70 -5.98 14.57
CA ILE A 232 2.70 -5.47 13.19
C ILE A 232 1.99 -4.13 13.05
N LEU A 233 1.09 -3.79 13.98
CA LEU A 233 0.33 -2.56 13.96
C LEU A 233 0.05 -2.07 15.38
N THR A 234 0.17 -0.76 15.59
CA THR A 234 -0.44 -0.07 16.74
C THR A 234 -1.36 1.05 16.28
N ALA A 235 -2.41 1.30 17.05
CA ALA A 235 -3.33 2.42 16.89
C ALA A 235 -3.49 3.13 18.22
N HIS A 236 -3.25 4.45 18.23
CA HIS A 236 -3.27 5.24 19.46
C HIS A 236 -4.68 5.35 20.06
N GLU A 237 -5.74 5.37 19.25
CA GLU A 237 -7.11 5.36 19.77
C GLU A 237 -7.68 3.95 19.92
N ALA A 238 -7.80 3.20 18.83
CA ALA A 238 -8.34 1.85 18.85
C ALA A 238 -7.99 1.04 17.60
N VAL A 239 -7.91 -0.28 17.77
CA VAL A 239 -8.01 -1.26 16.68
C VAL A 239 -9.44 -1.80 16.62
N ARG A 240 -9.99 -1.90 15.41
CA ARG A 240 -11.35 -2.40 15.13
C ARG A 240 -11.36 -3.30 13.89
N GLY A 241 -12.45 -4.02 13.73
CA GLY A 241 -12.67 -4.92 12.60
C GLY A 241 -12.13 -6.32 12.85
N GLU A 242 -12.26 -7.15 11.81
CA GLU A 242 -11.78 -8.52 11.71
C GLU A 242 -11.28 -8.71 10.27
N LEU A 243 -10.27 -9.54 10.04
CA LEU A 243 -9.79 -9.82 8.69
C LEU A 243 -10.92 -10.51 7.89
N ALA A 244 -11.39 -9.93 6.79
CA ALA A 244 -12.49 -10.52 6.00
C ALA A 244 -12.05 -11.75 5.20
N HIS A 245 -10.74 -11.96 5.06
CA HIS A 245 -10.17 -13.03 4.24
C HIS A 245 -9.10 -13.82 5.00
N GLN A 246 -8.95 -15.08 4.58
CA GLN A 246 -7.89 -15.96 5.05
C GLN A 246 -6.53 -15.30 4.80
N PRO A 247 -5.70 -15.12 5.84
CA PRO A 247 -4.44 -14.42 5.66
C PRO A 247 -3.45 -15.23 4.82
N LEU A 248 -2.51 -14.54 4.19
CA LEU A 248 -1.48 -15.12 3.34
C LEU A 248 -0.22 -15.40 4.16
N TRP A 249 -0.11 -16.62 4.65
CA TRP A 249 0.97 -17.02 5.55
C TRP A 249 2.17 -17.63 4.82
N PRO A 250 3.41 -17.31 5.24
CA PRO A 250 4.57 -18.09 4.88
C PRO A 250 4.54 -19.40 5.67
N THR A 251 5.12 -20.45 5.10
CA THR A 251 5.14 -21.78 5.70
C THR A 251 6.02 -21.80 6.95
N LEU A 252 5.47 -22.30 8.06
CA LEU A 252 6.21 -22.61 9.28
C LEU A 252 6.65 -24.08 9.34
N ASP A 253 7.41 -24.44 10.37
CA ASP A 253 7.52 -25.84 10.78
C ASP A 253 6.11 -26.45 10.95
N PRO A 254 5.84 -27.69 10.48
CA PRO A 254 4.51 -28.30 10.52
C PRO A 254 3.91 -28.44 11.94
N THR A 255 4.73 -28.39 12.98
CA THR A 255 4.29 -28.43 14.39
C THR A 255 3.87 -27.07 14.93
N LEU A 256 4.00 -26.00 14.14
CA LEU A 256 3.70 -24.63 14.50
C LEU A 256 2.56 -24.07 13.63
N ARG A 257 1.93 -23.01 14.11
CA ARG A 257 0.95 -22.22 13.36
C ARG A 257 1.06 -20.74 13.74
N TRP A 258 0.45 -19.90 12.91
CA TRP A 258 0.26 -18.49 13.18
C TRP A 258 -0.99 -18.27 14.04
N ASP A 259 -0.91 -17.31 14.96
CA ASP A 259 -2.00 -16.88 15.84
C ASP A 259 -2.08 -15.36 15.81
N VAL A 260 -3.13 -14.82 15.19
CA VAL A 260 -3.36 -13.37 15.09
C VAL A 260 -4.10 -12.90 16.32
N ARG A 261 -3.56 -11.88 16.98
CA ARG A 261 -4.10 -11.34 18.23
C ARG A 261 -4.48 -9.88 18.04
N PHE A 262 -5.75 -9.61 18.27
CA PHE A 262 -6.30 -8.27 18.33
C PHE A 262 -6.39 -7.83 19.79
N ALA A 263 -5.70 -6.75 20.12
CA ALA A 263 -5.86 -6.02 21.37
C ALA A 263 -6.56 -4.69 21.10
N ALA A 264 -6.84 -3.93 22.17
CA ALA A 264 -7.52 -2.65 22.03
C ALA A 264 -6.76 -1.64 21.17
N GLN A 265 -5.42 -1.70 21.14
CA GLN A 265 -4.55 -0.69 20.52
C GLN A 265 -3.42 -1.30 19.68
N ASP A 266 -3.39 -2.63 19.52
CA ASP A 266 -2.36 -3.29 18.72
C ASP A 266 -2.87 -4.58 18.06
N VAL A 267 -2.19 -4.94 16.98
CA VAL A 267 -2.31 -6.25 16.33
C VAL A 267 -0.94 -6.91 16.36
N SER A 268 -0.90 -8.14 16.84
CA SER A 268 0.30 -8.96 16.82
C SER A 268 0.03 -10.33 16.21
N VAL A 269 1.08 -10.93 15.64
CA VAL A 269 1.05 -12.31 15.16
C VAL A 269 2.05 -13.11 15.95
N ALA A 270 1.61 -14.21 16.54
CA ALA A 270 2.45 -15.10 17.34
C ALA A 270 2.66 -16.44 16.64
N VAL A 271 3.83 -17.03 16.87
CA VAL A 271 4.12 -18.42 16.49
C VAL A 271 3.77 -19.31 17.67
N VAL A 272 2.77 -20.15 17.51
CA VAL A 272 2.24 -21.03 18.56
C VAL A 272 2.29 -22.50 18.12
N PRO A 273 2.16 -23.48 19.03
CA PRO A 273 2.08 -24.87 18.63
C PRO A 273 0.82 -25.09 17.80
N ARG A 274 0.92 -25.92 16.77
CA ARG A 274 -0.24 -26.49 16.10
C ARG A 274 -0.96 -27.42 17.09
N LEU A 275 -2.28 -27.32 17.15
CA LEU A 275 -3.08 -28.21 17.97
C LEU A 275 -3.36 -29.47 17.15
N ALA A 276 -3.03 -30.64 17.68
CA ALA A 276 -3.17 -31.90 16.95
C ALA A 276 -4.63 -32.24 16.58
N GLY A 277 -5.61 -31.60 17.22
CA GLY A 277 -7.04 -31.76 16.94
C GLY A 277 -7.68 -30.58 16.22
N ASP A 278 -6.91 -29.60 15.76
CA ASP A 278 -7.38 -28.44 14.98
C ASP A 278 -7.27 -28.80 13.49
N PHE A 279 -8.30 -29.48 13.00
CA PHE A 279 -8.34 -30.10 11.68
C PHE A 279 -8.81 -29.11 10.61
N ASN A 280 -9.60 -28.10 10.97
CA ASN A 280 -9.95 -27.00 10.07
C ASN A 280 -8.90 -25.87 10.04
N ALA A 281 -7.91 -25.90 10.94
CA ALA A 281 -6.84 -24.93 11.09
C ALA A 281 -7.32 -23.51 11.46
N ASP A 282 -8.44 -23.39 12.18
CA ASP A 282 -8.99 -22.12 12.65
C ASP A 282 -8.39 -21.64 13.97
N GLY A 283 -7.52 -22.45 14.58
CA GLY A 283 -6.81 -22.14 15.80
C GLY A 283 -7.51 -22.59 17.08
N THR A 284 -8.67 -23.22 16.97
CA THR A 284 -9.38 -23.83 18.09
C THR A 284 -9.50 -25.36 17.91
N VAL A 285 -9.99 -26.05 18.94
CA VAL A 285 -10.30 -27.49 18.86
C VAL A 285 -11.72 -27.62 19.37
N ASP A 286 -12.69 -27.68 18.47
CA ASP A 286 -14.11 -27.64 18.81
C ASP A 286 -14.99 -28.63 18.02
N ASP A 287 -16.30 -28.38 17.97
CA ASP A 287 -17.27 -29.28 17.33
C ASP A 287 -17.08 -29.35 15.81
N ASP A 288 -16.53 -28.31 15.17
CA ASP A 288 -16.25 -28.28 13.73
C ASP A 288 -15.07 -29.20 13.39
N ASP A 289 -14.03 -29.22 14.23
CA ASP A 289 -12.94 -30.18 14.12
C ASP A 289 -13.41 -31.61 14.37
N PHE A 290 -14.26 -31.79 15.36
CA PHE A 290 -14.84 -33.09 15.66
C PHE A 290 -15.65 -33.63 14.47
N ALA A 291 -16.37 -32.77 13.75
CA ALA A 291 -17.09 -33.15 12.54
C ALA A 291 -16.15 -33.62 11.42
N ILE A 292 -15.01 -32.96 11.24
CA ILE A 292 -13.97 -33.38 10.28
C ILE A 292 -13.40 -34.74 10.68
N TRP A 293 -13.06 -34.91 11.96
CA TRP A 293 -12.57 -36.17 12.49
C TRP A 293 -13.55 -37.32 12.31
N GLN A 294 -14.85 -37.09 12.54
CA GLN A 294 -15.88 -38.10 12.31
C GLN A 294 -16.03 -38.47 10.84
N ALA A 295 -15.94 -37.49 9.94
CA ALA A 295 -16.08 -37.71 8.51
C ALA A 295 -14.91 -38.52 7.93
N GLU A 296 -13.72 -38.35 8.49
CA GLU A 296 -12.48 -39.00 8.04
C GLU A 296 -12.01 -40.15 8.95
N PHE A 297 -12.87 -40.61 9.87
CA PHE A 297 -12.49 -41.64 10.83
C PHE A 297 -12.06 -42.95 10.14
N GLY A 298 -10.77 -43.30 10.24
CA GLY A 298 -10.18 -44.49 9.65
C GLY A 298 -9.97 -44.41 8.13
N GLU A 299 -10.25 -43.26 7.51
CA GLU A 299 -10.19 -43.00 6.07
C GLU A 299 -9.76 -41.54 5.82
N GLY A 300 -8.51 -41.29 5.40
CA GLY A 300 -8.05 -39.95 5.01
C GLY A 300 -6.79 -39.50 5.76
N VAL A 301 -6.36 -38.28 5.51
CA VAL A 301 -5.20 -37.64 6.19
C VAL A 301 -5.54 -36.26 6.76
N GLY A 302 -6.77 -35.75 6.54
CA GLY A 302 -7.21 -34.45 7.01
C GLY A 302 -7.49 -34.43 8.51
N ALA A 303 -7.86 -35.58 9.10
CA ALA A 303 -8.01 -35.76 10.55
C ALA A 303 -6.93 -36.66 11.21
N ASP A 304 -5.83 -36.94 10.53
CA ASP A 304 -4.74 -37.79 11.02
C ASP A 304 -3.84 -37.04 12.02
N ALA A 305 -4.27 -37.02 13.28
CA ALA A 305 -3.56 -36.33 14.36
C ALA A 305 -2.23 -36.99 14.75
N ASN A 306 -2.00 -38.26 14.41
CA ASN A 306 -0.82 -39.03 14.84
C ASN A 306 0.18 -39.31 13.70
N GLY A 307 -0.17 -38.97 12.46
CA GLY A 307 0.64 -39.13 11.26
C GLY A 307 0.78 -40.58 10.79
N ASP A 308 -0.14 -41.48 11.15
CA ASP A 308 -0.10 -42.90 10.77
C ASP A 308 -0.78 -43.21 9.42
N GLY A 309 -1.39 -42.19 8.82
CA GLY A 309 -2.10 -42.22 7.55
C GLY A 309 -3.54 -42.71 7.66
N ARG A 310 -4.16 -42.72 8.85
CA ARG A 310 -5.53 -43.18 9.11
C ARG A 310 -6.22 -42.46 10.28
#